data_AF-V4A2L8-F1
#
_entry.id   AF-V4A2L8-F1
#
_cell.length_a   1.000
_cell.length_b   1.000
_cell.length_c   1.000
_cell.angle_alpha   90.00
_cell.angle_beta   90.00
_cell.angle_gamma   90.00
#
_symmetry.space_group_name_H-M   'P 1'
#
loop_
_entity.id
_entity.type
_entity.pdbx_description
1 polymer ?
#
loop_
_entity_poly.entity_id
_entity_poly.type
_entity_poly.pdbx_seq_one_letter_code
_entity_poly.pdbx_strand_id
1 'polypeptide(L)'
;MAAIDKVKVLVVGDSGVGKTSLVHLVCHSEPCPVPGATIGCSVEVKLHEYKAGLPGEKEYFVELWDIGGSSSHKNSRSIFYNMVNGIILVHDLTNRKSHQNLLKWLGEVLDKGVEKPTNGYDYDPEQFAGSQIPMLVIGTKADQAQSLNENVLCKRSSVAEECGADEFNIDSTQVKYIAPGSTNAVKLARFFDKVIERRYSGSQISKSKGYFQSRI
;
A
#
# COMPACT_ATOMS: atom_id res chain seq x y z
N MET A 1 0.77 14.55 -27.43
CA MET A 1 1.23 14.65 -26.03
C MET A 1 1.58 13.25 -25.56
N ALA A 2 2.82 13.01 -25.16
CA ALA A 2 3.19 11.71 -24.57
C ALA A 2 2.41 11.56 -23.26
N ALA A 3 1.61 10.49 -23.14
CA ALA A 3 0.96 10.17 -21.89
C ALA A 3 2.05 9.82 -20.87
N ILE A 4 2.09 10.57 -19.76
CA ILE A 4 2.93 10.24 -18.62
C ILE A 4 2.29 9.03 -17.93
N ASP A 5 3.01 7.91 -17.92
CA ASP A 5 2.50 6.70 -17.28
C ASP A 5 2.60 6.83 -15.77
N LYS A 6 1.46 6.69 -15.11
CA LYS A 6 1.31 6.82 -13.68
C LYS A 6 0.52 5.68 -13.07
N VAL A 7 0.76 5.42 -11.80
CA VAL A 7 0.02 4.46 -10.98
C VAL A 7 -0.38 5.09 -9.67
N LYS A 8 -1.60 4.80 -9.22
CA LYS A 8 -2.16 5.28 -7.96
C LYS A 8 -2.05 4.19 -6.90
N VAL A 9 -1.35 4.51 -5.81
CA VAL A 9 -1.21 3.64 -4.64
C VAL A 9 -1.85 4.33 -3.44
N LEU A 10 -2.81 3.68 -2.79
CA LEU A 10 -3.39 4.18 -1.55
C LEU A 10 -2.53 3.80 -0.36
N VAL A 11 -2.41 4.71 0.59
CA VAL A 11 -1.80 4.46 1.90
C VAL A 11 -2.89 4.66 2.96
N VAL A 12 -3.29 3.55 3.60
CA VAL A 12 -4.42 3.52 4.55
C VAL A 12 -4.02 2.88 5.88
N GLY A 13 -4.72 3.26 6.93
CA GLY A 13 -4.42 2.86 8.31
C GLY A 13 -4.89 3.91 9.32
N ASP A 14 -4.92 3.53 10.60
CA ASP A 14 -5.44 4.36 11.67
C ASP A 14 -4.73 5.72 11.79
N SER A 15 -5.37 6.70 12.41
CA SER A 15 -4.72 7.99 12.71
C SER A 15 -3.53 7.78 13.65
N GLY A 16 -2.41 8.49 13.41
CA GLY A 16 -1.23 8.43 14.28
C GLY A 16 -0.30 7.22 14.10
N VAL A 17 -0.59 6.31 13.15
CA VAL A 17 0.29 5.16 12.83
C VAL A 17 1.50 5.53 11.96
N GLY A 18 1.72 6.80 11.62
CA GLY A 18 2.91 7.22 10.84
C GLY A 18 2.81 7.09 9.32
N LYS A 19 1.58 7.07 8.74
CA LYS A 19 1.38 7.05 7.28
C LYS A 19 2.09 8.20 6.56
N THR A 20 1.89 9.43 7.02
CA THR A 20 2.51 10.62 6.44
C THR A 20 4.03 10.57 6.54
N SER A 21 4.57 10.15 7.68
CA SER A 21 6.01 9.96 7.87
C SER A 21 6.59 8.89 6.94
N LEU A 22 5.85 7.79 6.73
CA LEU A 22 6.23 6.73 5.81
C LEU A 22 6.25 7.22 4.36
N VAL A 23 5.18 7.89 3.91
CA VAL A 23 5.09 8.43 2.54
C VAL A 23 6.23 9.39 2.27
N HIS A 24 6.45 10.33 3.20
CA HIS A 24 7.55 11.28 3.12
C HIS A 24 8.91 10.59 3.04
N LEU A 25 9.15 9.58 3.87
CA LEU A 25 10.40 8.82 3.85
C LEU A 25 10.61 8.07 2.53
N VAL A 26 9.53 7.52 1.95
CA VAL A 26 9.58 6.81 0.67
C VAL A 26 9.86 7.74 -0.51
N CYS A 27 9.31 8.96 -0.49
CA CYS A 27 9.44 9.94 -1.57
C CYS A 27 10.72 10.76 -1.48
N HIS A 28 11.10 11.21 -0.28
CA HIS A 28 12.22 12.14 -0.08
C HIS A 28 13.49 11.48 0.45
N SER A 29 13.43 10.21 0.90
CA SER A 29 14.56 9.52 1.54
C SER A 29 15.09 10.25 2.78
N GLU A 30 14.22 11.02 3.44
CA GLU A 30 14.52 11.78 4.64
C GLU A 30 13.38 11.60 5.68
N PRO A 31 13.69 11.64 6.98
CA PRO A 31 12.65 11.59 8.01
C PRO A 31 11.75 12.81 7.95
N CYS A 32 10.45 12.62 8.16
CA CYS A 32 9.50 13.74 8.20
C CYS A 32 9.74 14.60 9.46
N PRO A 33 10.08 15.90 9.31
CA PRO A 33 10.48 16.74 10.44
C PRO A 33 9.30 17.12 11.35
N VAL A 34 8.09 17.29 10.81
CA VAL A 34 6.88 17.64 11.58
C VAL A 34 5.66 16.91 11.01
N PRO A 35 5.40 15.65 11.42
CA PRO A 35 4.21 14.94 10.99
C PRO A 35 2.96 15.52 11.66
N GLY A 36 2.16 16.26 10.89
CA GLY A 36 0.85 16.76 11.29
C GLY A 36 -0.26 15.74 11.07
N ALA A 37 -1.46 16.00 11.60
CA ALA A 37 -2.63 15.19 11.30
C ALA A 37 -3.12 15.47 9.86
N THR A 38 -3.19 14.43 9.02
CA THR A 38 -3.72 14.55 7.65
C THR A 38 -5.23 14.76 7.68
N ILE A 39 -5.67 15.95 7.25
CA ILE A 39 -7.08 16.27 7.00
C ILE A 39 -7.40 15.92 5.55
N GLY A 40 -8.35 15.03 5.32
CA GLY A 40 -8.71 14.58 3.97
C GLY A 40 -7.69 13.62 3.36
N CYS A 41 -6.91 14.09 2.39
CA CYS A 41 -5.91 13.32 1.68
C CYS A 41 -4.69 14.20 1.32
N SER A 42 -3.49 13.64 1.44
CA SER A 42 -2.25 14.20 0.88
C SER A 42 -1.73 13.28 -0.22
N VAL A 43 -1.14 13.85 -1.27
CA VAL A 43 -0.56 13.09 -2.38
C VAL A 43 0.90 13.49 -2.55
N GLU A 44 1.79 12.50 -2.46
CA GLU A 44 3.19 12.65 -2.86
C GLU A 44 3.46 11.78 -4.09
N VAL A 45 4.40 12.21 -4.92
CA VAL A 45 4.73 11.52 -6.17
C VAL A 45 6.18 11.06 -6.12
N LYS A 46 6.39 9.77 -6.36
CA LYS A 46 7.71 9.16 -6.49
C LYS A 46 7.96 8.76 -7.94
N LEU A 47 9.11 9.14 -8.48
CA LEU A 47 9.61 8.58 -9.73
C LEU A 47 10.17 7.18 -9.45
N HIS A 48 9.62 6.14 -10.08
CA HIS A 48 10.05 4.76 -9.91
C HIS A 48 10.57 4.19 -11.24
N GLU A 49 11.77 3.65 -11.20
CA GLU A 49 12.42 2.95 -12.32
C GLU A 49 11.93 1.50 -12.36
N TYR A 50 10.95 1.22 -13.23
CA TYR A 50 10.50 -0.15 -13.47
C TYR A 50 11.59 -0.92 -14.21
N LYS A 51 11.94 -2.13 -13.75
CA LYS A 51 12.96 -2.99 -14.36
C LYS A 51 14.31 -2.30 -14.55
N ALA A 52 14.75 -1.52 -13.55
CA ALA A 52 16.05 -0.84 -13.56
C ALA A 52 17.20 -1.79 -13.97
N GLY A 53 17.94 -1.43 -15.02
CA GLY A 53 19.06 -2.21 -15.54
C GLY A 53 18.68 -3.46 -16.35
N LEU A 54 17.41 -3.64 -16.73
CA LEU A 54 16.92 -4.76 -17.53
C LEU A 54 16.22 -4.27 -18.81
N PRO A 55 16.11 -5.14 -19.86
CA PRO A 55 15.32 -4.81 -21.04
C PRO A 55 13.86 -4.46 -20.69
N GLY A 56 13.39 -3.32 -21.17
CA GLY A 56 12.07 -2.79 -20.85
C GLY A 56 12.05 -1.85 -19.64
N GLU A 57 13.22 -1.36 -19.21
CA GLU A 57 13.35 -0.27 -18.25
C GLU A 57 12.51 0.94 -18.65
N LYS A 58 11.72 1.45 -17.71
CA LYS A 58 10.88 2.63 -17.92
C LYS A 58 10.57 3.31 -16.60
N GLU A 59 10.49 4.62 -16.63
CA GLU A 59 10.07 5.41 -15.48
C GLU A 59 8.55 5.52 -15.40
N TYR A 60 8.03 5.37 -14.19
CA TYR A 60 6.61 5.56 -13.87
C TYR A 60 6.47 6.50 -12.67
N PHE A 61 5.45 7.35 -12.72
CA PHE A 61 5.07 8.18 -11.58
C PHE A 61 4.16 7.37 -10.65
N VAL A 62 4.67 7.08 -9.45
CA VAL A 62 3.88 6.44 -8.39
C VAL A 62 3.29 7.54 -7.52
N GLU A 63 1.97 7.72 -7.61
CA GLU A 63 1.23 8.62 -6.73
C GLU A 63 0.90 7.87 -5.43
N LEU A 64 1.47 8.30 -4.30
CA LEU A 64 1.17 7.81 -2.97
C LEU A 64 0.09 8.71 -2.33
N TRP A 65 -1.11 8.15 -2.19
CA TRP A 65 -2.26 8.85 -1.61
C TRP A 65 -2.37 8.52 -0.12
N ASP A 66 -1.85 9.39 0.74
CA ASP A 66 -2.02 9.33 2.20
C ASP A 66 -3.45 9.75 2.56
N ILE A 67 -4.26 8.79 3.02
CA ILE A 67 -5.65 9.05 3.40
C ILE A 67 -5.75 9.29 4.90
N GLY A 68 -6.43 10.37 5.29
CA GLY A 68 -6.65 10.72 6.69
C GLY A 68 -7.25 9.56 7.51
N GLY A 69 -6.53 9.17 8.57
CA GLY A 69 -6.88 8.03 9.42
C GLY A 69 -8.03 8.27 10.39
N SER A 70 -8.55 9.51 10.47
CA SER A 70 -9.61 9.88 11.43
C SER A 70 -10.96 9.27 11.05
N SER A 71 -11.62 8.62 12.01
CA SER A 71 -12.97 8.07 11.83
C SER A 71 -14.01 9.14 11.54
N SER A 72 -13.81 10.38 11.97
CA SER A 72 -14.72 11.50 11.70
C SER A 72 -14.85 11.83 10.21
N HIS A 73 -13.86 11.44 9.39
CA HIS A 73 -13.87 11.69 7.95
C HIS A 73 -14.33 10.47 7.13
N LYS A 74 -14.73 9.37 7.78
CA LYS A 74 -15.04 8.08 7.11
C LYS A 74 -16.00 8.23 5.93
N ASN A 75 -17.07 9.01 6.09
CA ASN A 75 -18.08 9.20 5.03
C ASN A 75 -17.55 9.96 3.81
N SER A 76 -16.51 10.77 3.97
CA SER A 76 -15.90 11.54 2.88
C SER A 76 -14.74 10.81 2.22
N ARG A 77 -14.21 9.73 2.80
CA ARG A 77 -13.01 9.06 2.28
C ARG A 77 -13.24 8.26 1.00
N SER A 78 -14.47 7.78 0.79
CA SER A 78 -14.83 6.97 -0.38
C SER A 78 -14.51 7.64 -1.71
N ILE A 79 -14.55 8.98 -1.77
CA ILE A 79 -14.20 9.76 -2.97
C ILE A 79 -12.75 9.52 -3.43
N PHE A 80 -11.86 9.14 -2.50
CA PHE A 80 -10.45 8.91 -2.79
C PHE A 80 -10.14 7.48 -3.22
N TYR A 81 -11.07 6.53 -3.07
CA TYR A 81 -10.84 5.10 -3.36
C TYR A 81 -11.04 4.70 -4.83
N ASN A 82 -11.35 5.67 -5.69
CA ASN A 82 -11.51 5.41 -7.12
C ASN A 82 -10.17 5.13 -7.82
N MET A 83 -10.21 4.15 -8.74
CA MET A 83 -9.14 3.81 -9.70
C MET A 83 -7.79 3.47 -9.06
N VAL A 84 -7.82 2.73 -7.95
CA VAL A 84 -6.62 2.31 -7.20
C VAL A 84 -5.89 1.21 -7.94
N ASN A 85 -4.56 1.28 -7.98
CA ASN A 85 -3.70 0.28 -8.63
C ASN A 85 -2.91 -0.54 -7.62
N GLY A 86 -2.70 -0.04 -6.40
CA GLY A 86 -2.06 -0.76 -5.30
C GLY A 86 -2.51 -0.20 -3.94
N ILE A 87 -2.38 -1.01 -2.90
CA ILE A 87 -2.76 -0.62 -1.53
C ILE A 87 -1.60 -0.91 -0.58
N ILE A 88 -1.22 0.08 0.22
CA ILE A 88 -0.30 -0.04 1.34
C ILE A 88 -1.11 0.08 2.63
N LEU A 89 -1.08 -0.99 3.43
CA LEU A 89 -1.72 -1.10 4.73
C LEU A 89 -0.69 -0.77 5.81
N VAL A 90 -0.91 0.30 6.55
CA VAL A 90 0.03 0.78 7.57
C VAL A 90 -0.54 0.60 8.96
N HIS A 91 0.23 -0.04 9.83
CA HIS A 91 -0.11 -0.14 11.24
C HIS A 91 1.07 0.24 12.12
N ASP A 92 0.78 0.49 13.39
CA ASP A 92 1.77 0.77 14.42
C ASP A 92 2.07 -0.53 15.17
N LEU A 93 3.35 -0.90 15.23
CA LEU A 93 3.79 -2.13 15.89
C LEU A 93 3.57 -2.09 17.41
N THR A 94 3.51 -0.90 18.01
CA THR A 94 3.19 -0.74 19.44
C THR A 94 1.69 -0.85 19.74
N ASN A 95 0.85 -0.70 18.71
CA ASN A 95 -0.60 -0.66 18.86
C ASN A 95 -1.27 -1.81 18.11
N ARG A 96 -1.50 -2.92 18.81
CA ARG A 96 -2.17 -4.11 18.25
C ARG A 96 -3.56 -3.83 17.66
N LYS A 97 -4.29 -2.85 18.19
CA LYS A 97 -5.62 -2.47 17.66
C LYS A 97 -5.51 -1.91 16.25
N SER A 98 -4.43 -1.18 15.95
CA SER A 98 -4.18 -0.64 14.61
C SER A 98 -3.98 -1.76 13.57
N HIS A 99 -3.33 -2.86 13.96
CA HIS A 99 -3.18 -4.04 13.10
C HIS A 99 -4.53 -4.74 12.86
N GLN A 100 -5.34 -4.92 13.89
CA GLN A 100 -6.69 -5.52 13.75
C GLN A 100 -7.63 -4.67 12.87
N ASN A 101 -7.44 -3.35 12.86
CA ASN A 101 -8.23 -2.45 12.03
C ASN A 101 -7.84 -2.48 10.55
N LEU A 102 -6.70 -3.07 10.16
CA LEU A 102 -6.28 -3.17 8.76
C LEU A 102 -7.33 -3.88 7.89
N LEU A 103 -7.96 -4.95 8.39
CA LEU A 103 -9.03 -5.64 7.66
C LEU A 103 -10.26 -4.75 7.45
N LYS A 104 -10.58 -3.88 8.42
CA LYS A 104 -11.67 -2.90 8.27
C LYS A 104 -11.33 -1.85 7.21
N TRP A 105 -10.09 -1.38 7.20
CA TRP A 105 -9.58 -0.47 6.18
C TRP A 105 -9.62 -1.09 4.79
N LEU A 106 -9.22 -2.36 4.67
CA LEU A 106 -9.28 -3.08 3.42
C LEU A 106 -10.72 -3.24 2.91
N GLY A 107 -11.66 -3.61 3.80
CA GLY A 107 -13.08 -3.67 3.46
C GLY A 107 -13.65 -2.32 3.00
N GLU A 108 -13.22 -1.23 3.65
CA GLU A 108 -13.62 0.13 3.27
C GLU A 108 -13.09 0.55 1.89
N VAL A 109 -11.84 0.22 1.56
CA VAL A 109 -11.22 0.58 0.26
C VAL A 109 -11.82 -0.21 -0.91
N LEU A 110 -12.13 -1.49 -0.69
CA LEU A 110 -12.63 -2.37 -1.75
C LEU A 110 -14.14 -2.22 -2.01
N ASP A 111 -14.77 -1.18 -1.44
CA ASP A 111 -16.21 -0.89 -1.53
C ASP A 111 -17.10 -2.11 -1.22
N LYS A 112 -16.57 -3.03 -0.42
CA LYS A 112 -17.35 -4.05 0.24
C LYS A 112 -17.80 -3.43 1.54
N GLY A 113 -18.87 -2.66 1.47
CA GLY A 113 -19.51 -2.09 2.65
C GLY A 113 -19.53 -3.13 3.76
N VAL A 114 -18.66 -2.96 4.75
CA VAL A 114 -18.71 -3.75 5.97
C VAL A 114 -19.92 -3.21 6.71
N GLU A 115 -21.11 -3.61 6.26
CA GLU A 115 -22.27 -3.64 7.14
C GLU A 115 -21.83 -4.41 8.38
N LYS A 116 -22.06 -3.81 9.54
CA LYS A 116 -21.56 -4.30 10.83
C LYS A 116 -21.85 -5.81 10.92
N PRO A 117 -20.83 -6.68 11.08
CA PRO A 117 -21.10 -8.08 11.29
C PRO A 117 -21.84 -8.20 12.62
N THR A 118 -23.08 -8.68 12.59
CA THR A 118 -23.90 -8.94 13.77
C THR A 118 -23.39 -10.13 14.58
N ASN A 119 -22.42 -10.91 14.09
CA ASN A 119 -21.60 -11.83 14.86
C ASN A 119 -20.22 -11.98 14.19
N GLY A 120 -19.16 -12.06 14.99
CA GLY A 120 -17.77 -11.94 14.53
C GLY A 120 -17.28 -13.04 13.60
N TYR A 121 -16.30 -12.67 12.77
CA TYR A 121 -15.34 -13.55 12.05
C TYR A 121 -15.77 -14.29 10.78
N ASP A 122 -16.76 -13.80 10.01
CA ASP A 122 -16.92 -14.26 8.62
C ASP A 122 -16.04 -13.42 7.68
N TYR A 123 -14.77 -13.83 7.59
CA TYR A 123 -13.82 -13.44 6.56
C TYR A 123 -13.91 -14.48 5.45
N ASP A 124 -14.37 -14.10 4.25
CA ASP A 124 -14.47 -14.99 3.10
C ASP A 124 -13.31 -14.71 2.11
N PRO A 125 -12.26 -15.56 2.07
CA PRO A 125 -11.11 -15.39 1.19
C PRO A 125 -11.46 -15.38 -0.30
N GLU A 126 -12.55 -16.06 -0.70
CA GLU A 126 -12.95 -16.20 -2.11
C GLU A 126 -13.44 -14.88 -2.69
N GLN A 127 -14.04 -14.01 -1.87
CA GLN A 127 -14.44 -12.68 -2.33
C GLN A 127 -13.23 -11.78 -2.62
N PHE A 128 -12.06 -12.03 -2.03
CA PHE A 128 -10.84 -11.24 -2.26
C PHE A 128 -10.03 -11.75 -3.45
N ALA A 129 -10.21 -13.02 -3.86
CA ALA A 129 -9.57 -13.59 -5.04
C ALA A 129 -9.96 -12.89 -6.36
N GLY A 130 -11.08 -12.15 -6.39
CA GLY A 130 -11.51 -11.33 -7.53
C GLY A 130 -10.86 -9.93 -7.62
N SER A 131 -10.33 -9.39 -6.52
CA SER A 131 -9.67 -8.08 -6.50
C SER A 131 -8.16 -8.26 -6.69
N GLN A 132 -7.68 -8.17 -7.93
CA GLN A 132 -6.26 -8.38 -8.26
C GLN A 132 -5.34 -7.21 -7.88
N ILE A 133 -5.71 -6.38 -6.91
CA ILE A 133 -4.94 -5.20 -6.51
C ILE A 133 -3.75 -5.67 -5.64
N PRO A 134 -2.49 -5.40 -6.02
CA PRO A 134 -1.35 -5.70 -5.19
C PRO A 134 -1.43 -4.97 -3.84
N MET A 135 -1.10 -5.69 -2.78
CA MET A 135 -1.12 -5.20 -1.41
C MET A 135 0.26 -5.33 -0.77
N LEU A 136 0.56 -4.42 0.16
CA LEU A 136 1.77 -4.40 0.96
C LEU A 136 1.42 -3.98 2.39
N VAL A 137 1.87 -4.72 3.40
CA VAL A 137 1.66 -4.41 4.81
C VAL A 137 2.94 -3.84 5.41
N ILE A 138 2.84 -2.68 6.07
CA ILE A 138 3.97 -1.98 6.68
C ILE A 138 3.70 -1.73 8.16
N GLY A 139 4.55 -2.30 9.01
CA GLY A 139 4.58 -2.03 10.45
C GLY A 139 5.53 -0.88 10.77
N THR A 140 5.02 0.21 11.34
CA THR A 140 5.82 1.38 11.75
C THR A 140 6.23 1.31 13.22
N LYS A 141 7.14 2.19 13.63
CA LYS A 141 7.67 2.29 15.01
C LYS A 141 8.37 1.02 15.47
N ALA A 142 9.14 0.42 14.56
CA ALA A 142 9.89 -0.81 14.83
C ALA A 142 10.93 -0.64 15.96
N ASP A 143 11.46 0.58 16.13
CA ASP A 143 12.33 0.99 17.24
C ASP A 143 11.66 0.78 18.61
N GLN A 144 10.39 1.18 18.73
CA GLN A 144 9.63 1.06 19.99
C GLN A 144 9.17 -0.37 20.22
N ALA A 145 8.84 -1.09 19.16
CA ALA A 145 8.40 -2.48 19.24
C ALA A 145 9.50 -3.46 19.69
N GLN A 146 10.77 -3.17 19.39
CA GLN A 146 11.90 -3.99 19.86
C GLN A 146 11.98 -4.06 21.40
N SER A 147 11.50 -3.03 22.09
CA SER A 147 11.46 -3.00 23.57
C SER A 147 10.30 -3.81 24.18
N LEU A 148 9.30 -4.19 23.38
CA LEU A 148 8.10 -4.92 23.81
C LEU A 148 8.23 -6.44 23.58
N ASN A 149 9.29 -6.90 22.91
CA ASN A 149 9.48 -8.29 22.55
C ASN A 149 10.11 -9.11 23.69
N GLU A 150 9.27 -9.51 24.66
CA GLU A 150 9.53 -10.76 25.37
C GLU A 150 8.29 -11.63 25.59
N ASN A 151 7.07 -11.19 25.26
CA ASN A 151 5.89 -12.03 25.38
C ASN A 151 4.87 -11.73 24.28
N VAL A 152 4.19 -12.77 23.80
CA VAL A 152 3.12 -12.77 22.79
C VAL A 152 3.57 -13.03 21.34
N LEU A 153 4.35 -14.10 21.14
CA LEU A 153 4.30 -14.88 19.90
C LEU A 153 3.34 -16.05 20.09
N CYS A 154 2.08 -15.93 19.66
CA CYS A 154 1.32 -17.10 19.20
C CYS A 154 -0.02 -16.77 18.52
N LYS A 155 -0.16 -17.25 17.28
CA LYS A 155 -1.38 -17.74 16.62
C LYS A 155 -2.51 -16.74 16.35
N ARG A 156 -2.28 -15.82 15.43
CA ARG A 156 -3.23 -15.53 14.33
C ARG A 156 -2.41 -15.38 13.06
N SER A 157 -2.93 -15.85 11.93
CA SER A 157 -2.39 -15.53 10.60
C SER A 157 -2.18 -14.02 10.53
N SER A 158 -1.02 -13.57 10.05
CA SER A 158 -0.83 -12.13 9.87
C SER A 158 -1.80 -11.65 8.80
N VAL A 159 -2.28 -10.41 8.89
CA VAL A 159 -3.14 -9.83 7.83
C VAL A 159 -2.47 -9.93 6.46
N ALA A 160 -1.12 -9.95 6.43
CA ALA A 160 -0.36 -10.15 5.21
C ALA A 160 -0.53 -11.57 4.63
N GLU A 161 -0.48 -12.61 5.46
CA GLU A 161 -0.74 -14.00 5.03
C GLU A 161 -2.16 -14.16 4.49
N GLU A 162 -3.15 -13.60 5.19
CA GLU A 162 -4.57 -13.67 4.79
C GLU A 162 -4.84 -12.95 3.46
N CYS A 163 -4.07 -11.90 3.16
CA CYS A 163 -4.18 -11.12 1.94
C CYS A 163 -3.21 -11.57 0.83
N GLY A 164 -2.31 -12.52 1.09
CA GLY A 164 -1.21 -12.88 0.19
C GLY A 164 -0.29 -11.69 -0.14
N ALA A 165 -0.11 -10.78 0.82
CA ALA A 165 0.67 -9.56 0.71
C ALA A 165 2.07 -9.74 1.30
N ASP A 166 3.05 -9.01 0.75
CA ASP A 166 4.35 -8.89 1.40
C ASP A 166 4.21 -8.02 2.68
N GLU A 167 4.99 -8.33 3.71
CA GLU A 167 5.09 -7.51 4.92
C GLU A 167 6.55 -7.12 5.25
N PHE A 168 6.73 -5.91 5.78
CA PHE A 168 7.97 -5.52 6.44
C PHE A 168 7.75 -4.45 7.50
N ASN A 169 8.71 -4.36 8.42
CA ASN A 169 8.71 -3.39 9.51
C ASN A 169 9.74 -2.29 9.26
N ILE A 170 9.40 -1.08 9.65
CA ILE A 170 10.21 0.13 9.45
C ILE A 170 10.14 1.05 10.66
N ASP A 171 11.25 1.73 10.90
CA ASP A 171 11.30 2.94 11.70
C ASP A 171 11.35 4.15 10.75
N SER A 172 10.30 4.97 10.79
CA SER A 172 10.18 6.15 9.92
C SER A 172 11.19 7.26 10.25
N THR A 173 11.90 7.17 11.38
CA THR A 173 12.95 8.12 11.76
C THR A 173 14.31 7.78 11.16
N GLN A 174 14.48 6.55 10.65
CA GLN A 174 15.77 6.04 10.18
C GLN A 174 15.74 5.71 8.68
N VAL A 175 16.51 6.46 7.90
CA VAL A 175 16.63 6.29 6.44
C VAL A 175 17.20 4.92 6.04
N LYS A 176 17.99 4.29 6.92
CA LYS A 176 18.62 2.97 6.67
C LYS A 176 17.61 1.88 6.26
N TYR A 177 16.36 2.00 6.71
CA TYR A 177 15.31 1.04 6.39
C TYR A 177 14.78 1.14 4.96
N ILE A 178 15.03 2.25 4.23
CA ILE A 178 14.69 2.40 2.80
C ILE A 178 15.96 2.70 1.98
N ALA A 179 17.15 2.50 2.56
CA ALA A 179 18.38 2.67 1.81
C ALA A 179 18.41 1.71 0.61
N PRO A 180 18.90 2.17 -0.57
CA PRO A 180 19.09 1.31 -1.73
C PRO A 180 19.89 0.06 -1.37
N GLY A 181 19.44 -1.10 -1.84
CA GLY A 181 20.06 -2.40 -1.53
C GLY A 181 19.60 -3.06 -0.21
N SER A 182 18.82 -2.37 0.62
CA SER A 182 18.19 -2.99 1.79
C SER A 182 17.06 -3.95 1.39
N THR A 183 16.82 -4.99 2.19
CA THR A 183 15.71 -5.95 1.96
C THR A 183 14.35 -5.26 1.84
N ASN A 184 14.13 -4.21 2.65
CA ASN A 184 12.89 -3.44 2.65
C ASN A 184 12.74 -2.61 1.36
N ALA A 185 13.81 -1.97 0.89
CA ALA A 185 13.79 -1.25 -0.38
C ALA A 185 13.50 -2.19 -1.56
N VAL A 186 14.07 -3.40 -1.56
CA VAL A 186 13.79 -4.43 -2.58
C VAL A 186 12.33 -4.89 -2.55
N LYS A 187 11.76 -5.12 -1.36
CA LYS A 187 10.33 -5.47 -1.21
C LYS A 187 9.42 -4.35 -1.71
N LEU A 188 9.73 -3.09 -1.37
CA LEU A 188 8.97 -1.94 -1.81
C LEU A 188 9.05 -1.73 -3.33
N ALA A 189 10.23 -1.89 -3.92
CA ALA A 189 10.42 -1.82 -5.37
C ALA A 189 9.63 -2.91 -6.09
N ARG A 190 9.71 -4.17 -5.61
CA ARG A 190 8.93 -5.28 -6.15
C ARG A 190 7.42 -5.03 -6.07
N PHE A 191 6.95 -4.40 -4.99
CA PHE A 191 5.55 -4.01 -4.88
C PHE A 191 5.16 -3.00 -5.98
N PHE A 192 5.96 -1.95 -6.20
CA PHE A 192 5.69 -0.99 -7.28
C PHE A 192 5.74 -1.63 -8.66
N ASP A 193 6.71 -2.50 -8.91
CA ASP A 193 6.80 -3.26 -10.16
C ASP A 193 5.54 -4.11 -10.38
N LYS A 194 5.06 -4.80 -9.34
CA LYS A 194 3.81 -5.60 -9.40
C LYS A 194 2.58 -4.74 -9.68
N VAL A 195 2.51 -3.53 -9.11
CA VAL A 195 1.43 -2.55 -9.37
C VAL A 195 1.45 -2.09 -10.83
N ILE A 196 2.63 -1.73 -11.34
CA ILE A 196 2.84 -1.30 -12.72
C ILE A 196 2.50 -2.43 -13.69
N GLU A 197 2.99 -3.64 -13.43
CA GLU A 197 2.68 -4.82 -14.24
C GLU A 197 1.19 -5.08 -14.30
N ARG A 198 0.47 -5.04 -13.18
CA ARG A 198 -0.97 -5.25 -13.17
C ARG A 198 -1.72 -4.17 -13.96
N ARG A 199 -1.30 -2.91 -13.85
CA ARG A 199 -1.94 -1.78 -14.53
C ARG A 199 -1.73 -1.80 -16.05
N TYR A 200 -0.53 -2.16 -16.51
CA TYR A 200 -0.12 -2.03 -17.91
C TYR A 200 -0.10 -3.36 -18.68
N SER A 201 -0.07 -4.53 -18.01
CA SER A 201 -0.16 -5.83 -18.69
C SER A 201 -1.49 -6.03 -19.42
N GLY A 202 -2.58 -5.47 -18.89
CA GLY A 202 -3.88 -5.47 -19.59
C GLY A 202 -3.88 -4.68 -20.91
N SER A 203 -3.02 -3.66 -21.03
CA SER A 203 -2.92 -2.83 -22.24
C SER A 203 -2.09 -3.46 -23.36
N GLN A 204 -1.18 -4.39 -23.03
CA GLN A 204 -0.39 -5.13 -24.03
C GLN A 204 -1.22 -6.21 -24.73
N ILE A 205 -2.17 -6.84 -24.03
CA ILE A 205 -3.10 -7.83 -24.61
C ILE A 205 -4.05 -7.18 -25.63
N SER A 206 -4.46 -5.92 -25.44
CA SER A 206 -5.25 -5.19 -26.43
C SER A 206 -4.46 -4.76 -27.66
N LYS A 207 -3.15 -4.46 -27.52
CA LYS A 207 -2.31 -4.09 -28.67
C LYS A 207 -1.95 -5.29 -29.55
N SER A 208 -1.78 -6.49 -28.98
CA SER A 208 -1.52 -7.70 -29.78
C SER A 208 -2.75 -8.19 -30.54
N LYS A 209 -3.97 -8.00 -30.02
CA LYS A 209 -5.21 -8.31 -30.75
C LYS A 209 -5.51 -7.36 -31.90
N GLY A 210 -5.11 -6.09 -31.82
CA GLY A 210 -5.30 -5.12 -32.90
C GLY A 210 -4.44 -5.38 -34.15
N TYR A 211 -3.28 -6.04 -34.01
CA TYR A 211 -2.42 -6.38 -35.15
C TYR A 211 -2.90 -7.59 -35.96
N PHE A 212 -3.82 -8.39 -35.44
CA PHE A 212 -4.32 -9.59 -36.12
C PHE A 212 -5.60 -9.34 -36.94
N GLN A 213 -6.26 -8.18 -36.79
CA GLN A 213 -7.49 -7.85 -37.51
C GLN A 213 -7.30 -6.93 -38.74
N SER A 214 -6.08 -6.47 -39.03
CA SER A 214 -5.79 -5.61 -40.18
C SER A 214 -5.12 -6.33 -41.36
N ARG A 215 -5.19 -7.67 -41.41
CA ARG A 215 -4.76 -8.49 -42.55
C ARG A 215 -5.81 -9.54 -42.89
N ILE A 216 -6.98 -9.09 -43.32
CA ILE A 216 -7.89 -9.84 -44.21
C ILE A 216 -8.47 -8.84 -45.19
#